data_AF-A0A6N7ZS57-F1
#
_entry.id   AF-A0A6N7ZS57-F1
#
_cell.length_a   1.000
_cell.length_b   1.000
_cell.length_c   1.000
_cell.angle_alpha   90.00
_cell.angle_beta   90.00
_cell.angle_gamma   90.00
#
_symmetry.space_group_name_H-M   'P 1'
#
loop_
_entity.id
_entity.type
_entity.pdbx_description
1 polymer ?
#
loop_
_entity_poly.entity_id
_entity_poly.type
_entity_poly.pdbx_seq_one_letter_code
_entity_poly.pdbx_strand_id
1 'polypeptide(L)'
;MKKPNFFLIGAPKAGTTAFADYLAMHPQVFMSSIKEPHFYSSDLPNLGINDRSRYEALFADAGEQHRIVGEASVSYLGSQVALPRILEEYPNAKFLVLLRNPISMAVSFYYHAIINGWERAATFEEAWNLQPARKRGEHIPPRCSSPIVLQYKHLCSIGSQFEKVCKLVSRENLHTIVFDDFVADPSRIWMELQDFLGVDYDFREKFPKMNKRKVYRSLFWADLMWPLMRTMRTYATNKLIRYALIGTYKVLTKPSTEISMSPDFVRHLNAEFESEVSLLSSCMKRDFSHWLQEPYGTCPSLTPPRVLI
;
A
#
# COMPACT_ATOMS: atom_id res chain seq x y z
N MET A 1 -11.22 -7.56 -25.75
CA MET A 1 -10.66 -7.62 -24.38
C MET A 1 -11.55 -6.80 -23.48
N LYS A 2 -11.87 -7.29 -22.27
CA LYS A 2 -12.56 -6.45 -21.29
C LYS A 2 -11.64 -5.34 -20.81
N LYS A 3 -12.20 -4.14 -20.69
CA LYS A 3 -11.49 -2.96 -20.17
C LYS A 3 -11.61 -2.89 -18.65
N PRO A 4 -10.65 -2.26 -17.94
CA PRO A 4 -10.78 -2.07 -16.51
C PRO A 4 -11.99 -1.18 -16.18
N ASN A 5 -12.72 -1.56 -15.15
CA ASN A 5 -13.85 -0.83 -14.58
C ASN A 5 -13.72 -0.65 -13.06
N PHE A 6 -12.59 -1.06 -12.48
CA PHE A 6 -12.31 -0.96 -11.05
C PHE A 6 -10.86 -0.58 -10.77
N PHE A 7 -10.63 0.34 -9.83
CA PHE A 7 -9.31 0.81 -9.45
C PHE A 7 -9.17 0.86 -7.93
N LEU A 8 -8.26 0.06 -7.38
CA LEU A 8 -7.80 0.19 -6.01
C LEU A 8 -6.66 1.22 -5.98
N ILE A 9 -6.98 2.45 -5.56
CA ILE A 9 -6.10 3.61 -5.77
C ILE A 9 -5.21 3.94 -4.57
N GLY A 10 -5.45 3.33 -3.41
CA GLY A 10 -4.68 3.61 -2.21
C GLY A 10 -5.33 3.03 -0.95
N ALA A 11 -4.80 3.33 0.23
CA ALA A 11 -3.56 4.07 0.49
C ALA A 11 -2.37 3.10 0.64
N PRO A 12 -1.11 3.55 0.41
CA PRO A 12 0.05 2.71 0.67
C PRO A 12 0.06 2.22 2.12
N LYS A 13 0.39 0.94 2.32
CA LYS A 13 0.49 0.32 3.66
C LYS A 13 -0.82 0.27 4.47
N ALA A 14 -1.97 0.44 3.82
CA ALA A 14 -3.30 0.29 4.41
C ALA A 14 -3.95 -1.11 4.18
N GLY A 15 -3.17 -2.11 3.73
CA GLY A 15 -3.69 -3.48 3.51
C GLY A 15 -4.10 -3.78 2.06
N THR A 16 -3.80 -2.88 1.13
CA THR A 16 -4.19 -2.96 -0.29
C THR A 16 -3.71 -4.22 -1.01
N THR A 17 -2.53 -4.75 -0.66
CA THR A 17 -2.05 -6.02 -1.22
C THR A 17 -2.96 -7.18 -0.82
N ALA A 18 -3.43 -7.24 0.43
CA ALA A 18 -4.33 -8.29 0.87
C ALA A 18 -5.67 -8.23 0.15
N PHE A 19 -6.23 -7.03 0.00
CA PHE A 19 -7.46 -6.84 -0.75
C PHE A 19 -7.32 -7.17 -2.24
N ALA A 20 -6.22 -6.78 -2.89
CA ALA A 20 -5.95 -7.18 -4.28
C ALA A 20 -5.90 -8.71 -4.42
N ASP A 21 -5.26 -9.41 -3.48
CA ASP A 21 -5.18 -10.87 -3.48
C ASP A 21 -6.54 -11.53 -3.20
N TYR A 22 -7.35 -10.98 -2.26
CA TYR A 22 -8.70 -11.49 -2.00
C TYR A 22 -9.62 -11.30 -3.20
N LEU A 23 -9.57 -10.13 -3.84
CA LEU A 23 -10.32 -9.83 -5.06
C LEU A 23 -9.91 -10.74 -6.21
N ALA A 24 -8.61 -10.97 -6.41
CA ALA A 24 -8.12 -11.86 -7.47
C ALA A 24 -8.55 -13.33 -7.30
N MET A 25 -8.95 -13.74 -6.09
CA MET A 25 -9.50 -15.08 -5.84
C MET A 25 -11.00 -15.19 -6.13
N HIS A 26 -11.71 -14.08 -6.32
CA HIS A 26 -13.15 -14.09 -6.54
C HIS A 26 -13.48 -14.45 -8.00
N PRO A 27 -14.38 -15.41 -8.28
CA PRO A 27 -14.62 -15.92 -9.64
C PRO A 27 -15.16 -14.86 -10.63
N GLN A 28 -15.76 -13.79 -10.11
CA GLN A 28 -16.32 -12.69 -10.91
C GLN A 28 -15.42 -11.45 -10.96
N VAL A 29 -14.20 -11.51 -10.42
CA VAL A 29 -13.26 -10.39 -10.38
C VAL A 29 -11.96 -10.82 -11.05
N PHE A 30 -11.49 -10.01 -12.00
CA PHE A 30 -10.17 -10.15 -12.59
C PHE A 30 -9.30 -8.97 -12.15
N MET A 31 -8.18 -9.26 -11.50
CA MET A 31 -7.17 -8.25 -11.19
C MET A 31 -6.04 -8.33 -12.23
N SER A 32 -5.46 -7.18 -12.58
CA SER A 32 -4.31 -7.08 -13.48
C SER A 32 -3.21 -8.08 -13.11
N SER A 33 -2.58 -8.70 -14.11
CA SER A 33 -1.57 -9.76 -13.92
C SER A 33 -0.36 -9.32 -13.08
N ILE A 34 -0.13 -8.00 -12.99
CA ILE A 34 0.79 -7.40 -12.03
C ILE A 34 0.03 -6.42 -11.12
N LYS A 35 0.46 -6.33 -9.87
CA LYS A 35 0.07 -5.24 -8.96
C LYS A 35 0.96 -4.03 -9.21
N GLU A 36 0.44 -2.83 -8.91
CA GLU A 36 1.17 -1.56 -9.01
C GLU A 36 1.69 -1.26 -10.44
N PRO A 37 0.86 -1.36 -11.50
CA PRO A 37 1.31 -0.98 -12.84
C PRO A 37 1.59 0.52 -12.97
N HIS A 38 1.02 1.37 -12.11
CA HIS A 38 1.28 2.81 -12.01
C HIS A 38 1.12 3.59 -13.33
N PHE A 39 0.29 3.07 -14.25
CA PHE A 39 0.13 3.59 -15.61
C PHE A 39 -0.40 5.02 -15.65
N TYR A 40 -1.37 5.36 -14.79
CA TYR A 40 -1.99 6.68 -14.81
C TYR A 40 -1.23 7.76 -14.01
N SER A 41 -0.25 7.39 -13.19
CA SER A 41 0.51 8.32 -12.34
C SER A 41 1.84 8.78 -12.96
N SER A 42 1.78 9.39 -14.15
CA SER A 42 3.01 9.83 -14.85
C SER A 42 3.76 10.97 -14.14
N ASP A 43 3.11 11.65 -13.21
CA ASP A 43 3.71 12.65 -12.32
C ASP A 43 4.63 12.04 -11.25
N LEU A 44 4.59 10.71 -11.10
CA LEU A 44 5.45 9.94 -10.22
C LEU A 44 6.44 9.12 -11.07
N PRO A 45 7.59 9.70 -11.45
CA PRO A 45 8.49 9.09 -12.42
C PRO A 45 9.08 7.77 -11.89
N ASN A 46 9.42 6.89 -12.84
CA ASN A 46 10.09 5.60 -12.62
C ASN A 46 9.30 4.56 -11.80
N LEU A 47 7.98 4.71 -11.68
CA LEU A 47 7.16 3.75 -10.94
C LEU A 47 6.44 2.72 -11.83
N GLY A 48 6.11 3.05 -13.09
CA GLY A 48 5.10 2.28 -13.84
C GLY A 48 5.41 1.88 -15.28
N ILE A 49 4.46 1.12 -15.83
CA ILE A 49 4.34 0.88 -17.26
C ILE A 49 3.96 2.21 -17.92
N ASN A 50 4.69 2.59 -18.96
CA ASN A 50 4.42 3.78 -19.77
C ASN A 50 3.93 3.45 -21.19
N ASP A 51 3.84 2.16 -21.52
CA ASP A 51 3.40 1.66 -22.81
C ASP A 51 1.96 1.16 -22.74
N ARG A 52 1.09 1.70 -23.62
CA ARG A 52 -0.34 1.39 -23.63
C ARG A 52 -0.59 -0.08 -23.90
N SER A 53 0.07 -0.67 -24.89
CA SER A 53 -0.14 -2.06 -25.27
C SER A 53 0.25 -3.02 -24.14
N ARG A 54 1.35 -2.74 -23.43
CA ARG A 54 1.72 -3.49 -22.21
C ARG A 54 0.71 -3.33 -21.09
N TYR A 55 0.14 -2.13 -20.90
CA TYR A 55 -0.89 -1.91 -19.89
C TYR A 55 -2.16 -2.70 -20.19
N GLU A 56 -2.65 -2.64 -21.43
CA GLU A 56 -3.85 -3.38 -21.86
C GLU A 56 -3.65 -4.89 -21.79
N ALA A 57 -2.44 -5.39 -22.10
CA ALA A 57 -2.09 -6.80 -21.99
C ALA A 57 -2.21 -7.34 -20.56
N LEU A 58 -2.20 -6.50 -19.52
CA LEU A 58 -2.43 -6.92 -18.14
C LEU A 58 -3.82 -7.50 -17.90
N PHE A 59 -4.77 -7.22 -18.80
CA PHE A 59 -6.17 -7.63 -18.72
C PHE A 59 -6.57 -8.66 -19.78
N ALA A 60 -5.60 -9.21 -20.52
CA ALA A 60 -5.86 -10.09 -21.66
C ALA A 60 -6.64 -11.36 -21.29
N ASP A 61 -6.44 -11.88 -20.08
CA ASP A 61 -7.08 -13.11 -19.59
C ASP A 61 -8.47 -12.87 -18.94
N ALA A 62 -8.97 -11.63 -18.98
CA ALA A 62 -10.30 -11.31 -18.45
C ALA A 62 -11.42 -11.84 -19.36
N GLY A 63 -12.08 -12.93 -18.93
CA GLY A 63 -13.25 -13.53 -19.59
C GLY A 63 -14.63 -12.96 -19.22
N GLU A 64 -15.68 -13.54 -19.83
CA GLU A 64 -17.08 -13.12 -19.66
C GLU A 64 -17.60 -13.22 -18.22
N GLN A 65 -17.11 -14.19 -17.45
CA GLN A 65 -17.46 -14.38 -16.04
C GLN A 65 -17.03 -13.21 -15.13
N HIS A 66 -16.02 -12.44 -15.52
CA HIS A 66 -15.51 -11.34 -14.70
C HIS A 66 -16.37 -10.09 -14.89
N ARG A 67 -17.23 -9.80 -13.92
CA ARG A 67 -18.02 -8.57 -13.86
C ARG A 67 -17.13 -7.36 -13.54
N ILE A 68 -16.11 -7.60 -12.72
CA ILE A 68 -15.11 -6.60 -12.34
C ILE A 68 -13.77 -6.94 -12.97
N VAL A 69 -13.17 -5.95 -13.61
CA VAL A 69 -11.81 -6.02 -14.15
C VAL A 69 -11.07 -4.81 -13.61
N GLY A 70 -9.98 -5.01 -12.89
CA GLY A 70 -9.33 -3.88 -12.22
C GLY A 70 -7.86 -4.02 -11.96
N GLU A 71 -7.26 -2.91 -11.54
CA GLU A 71 -5.86 -2.83 -11.14
C GLU A 71 -5.73 -2.21 -9.74
N ALA A 72 -4.54 -2.35 -9.15
CA ALA A 72 -4.27 -1.83 -7.82
C ALA A 72 -2.93 -1.08 -7.78
N SER A 73 -2.99 0.25 -7.89
CA SER A 73 -1.84 1.15 -7.83
C SER A 73 -2.03 2.16 -6.69
N VAL A 74 -1.34 1.96 -5.56
CA VAL A 74 -1.59 2.74 -4.33
C VAL A 74 -1.12 4.18 -4.40
N SER A 75 -0.26 4.49 -5.37
CA SER A 75 0.23 5.84 -5.60
C SER A 75 -0.81 6.74 -6.28
N TYR A 76 -1.88 6.17 -6.86
CA TYR A 76 -2.93 6.94 -7.53
C TYR A 76 -3.65 7.88 -6.57
N LEU A 77 -3.79 7.51 -5.29
CA LEU A 77 -4.36 8.36 -4.25
C LEU A 77 -3.56 9.67 -4.06
N GLY A 78 -2.23 9.61 -4.13
CA GLY A 78 -1.36 10.78 -4.01
C GLY A 78 -1.06 11.52 -5.32
N SER A 79 -1.31 10.87 -6.46
CA SER A 79 -1.01 11.42 -7.79
C SER A 79 -1.93 12.59 -8.15
N GLN A 80 -1.34 13.62 -8.75
CA GLN A 80 -2.08 14.77 -9.24
C GLN A 80 -2.85 14.48 -10.53
N VAL A 81 -2.34 13.57 -11.37
CA VAL A 81 -2.87 13.33 -12.71
C VAL A 81 -3.59 11.99 -12.88
N ALA A 82 -3.40 11.02 -11.96
CA ALA A 82 -3.93 9.67 -12.15
C ALA A 82 -5.46 9.63 -12.21
N LEU A 83 -6.13 10.17 -11.18
CA LEU A 83 -7.59 10.09 -11.09
C LEU A 83 -8.32 10.84 -12.23
N PRO A 84 -7.94 12.09 -12.59
CA PRO A 84 -8.53 12.75 -13.76
C PRO A 84 -8.40 11.94 -15.06
N ARG A 85 -7.25 11.32 -15.32
CA ARG A 85 -7.03 10.52 -16.53
C ARG A 85 -7.83 9.22 -16.52
N ILE A 86 -7.95 8.56 -15.37
CA ILE A 86 -8.79 7.37 -15.24
C ILE A 86 -10.24 7.73 -15.52
N LEU A 87 -10.74 8.85 -14.98
CA LEU A 87 -12.12 9.30 -15.19
C LEU A 87 -12.40 9.75 -16.62
N GLU A 88 -11.41 10.31 -17.32
CA GLU A 88 -11.50 10.63 -18.74
C GLU A 88 -11.68 9.37 -19.60
N GLU A 89 -10.96 8.29 -19.28
CA GLU A 89 -11.01 7.03 -20.04
C GLU A 89 -12.15 6.10 -19.59
N TYR A 90 -12.46 6.10 -18.29
CA TYR A 90 -13.42 5.22 -17.61
C TYR A 90 -14.32 6.03 -16.67
N PRO A 91 -15.26 6.83 -17.21
CA PRO A 91 -16.09 7.74 -16.40
C PRO A 91 -16.99 7.03 -15.37
N ASN A 92 -17.31 5.75 -15.60
CA ASN A 92 -18.14 4.93 -14.73
C ASN A 92 -17.33 3.91 -13.91
N ALA A 93 -16.00 4.09 -13.80
CA ALA A 93 -15.17 3.18 -13.02
C ALA A 93 -15.50 3.26 -11.53
N LYS A 94 -15.41 2.11 -10.86
CA LYS A 94 -15.48 2.01 -9.40
C LYS A 94 -14.09 2.20 -8.80
N PHE A 95 -14.03 2.88 -7.67
CA PHE A 95 -12.79 3.19 -6.96
C PHE A 95 -12.85 2.64 -5.54
N LEU A 96 -11.74 2.05 -5.11
CA LEU A 96 -11.55 1.58 -3.74
C LEU A 96 -10.38 2.31 -3.08
N VAL A 97 -10.65 2.91 -1.91
CA VAL A 97 -9.65 3.52 -1.04
C VAL A 97 -9.62 2.79 0.31
N LEU A 98 -8.45 2.30 0.70
CA LEU A 98 -8.19 1.77 2.04
C LEU A 98 -7.48 2.82 2.86
N LEU A 99 -8.03 3.18 4.00
CA LEU A 99 -7.49 4.18 4.91
C LEU A 99 -6.94 3.51 6.17
N ARG A 100 -5.89 4.11 6.72
CA ARG A 100 -5.26 3.67 7.96
C ARG A 100 -4.67 4.88 8.65
N ASN A 101 -4.49 4.78 9.97
CA ASN A 101 -3.71 5.75 10.74
C ASN A 101 -2.41 6.15 10.00
N PRO A 102 -2.19 7.45 9.72
CA PRO A 102 -1.10 7.92 8.86
C PRO A 102 0.28 7.70 9.47
N ILE A 103 0.42 7.77 10.80
CA ILE A 103 1.67 7.49 11.52
C ILE A 103 2.02 6.00 11.37
N SER A 104 1.04 5.12 11.55
CA SER A 104 1.21 3.69 11.32
C SER A 104 1.58 3.37 9.87
N MET A 105 1.03 4.09 8.90
CA MET A 105 1.41 3.96 7.49
C MET A 105 2.86 4.39 7.27
N ALA A 106 3.27 5.54 7.80
CA ALA A 106 4.63 6.07 7.64
C ALA A 106 5.69 5.12 8.21
N VAL A 107 5.48 4.62 9.43
CA VAL A 107 6.36 3.60 10.05
C VAL A 107 6.40 2.31 9.23
N SER A 108 5.24 1.86 8.75
CA SER A 108 5.15 0.66 7.90
C SER A 108 5.87 0.86 6.55
N PHE A 109 5.85 2.08 6.02
CA PHE A 109 6.54 2.43 4.79
C PHE A 109 8.05 2.56 5.01
N TYR A 110 8.51 3.09 6.13
CA TYR A 110 9.93 3.11 6.51
C TYR A 110 10.55 1.70 6.42
N TYR A 111 9.91 0.70 7.03
CA TYR A 111 10.38 -0.69 6.91
C TYR A 111 10.30 -1.26 5.51
N HIS A 112 9.30 -0.85 4.73
CA HIS A 112 9.22 -1.19 3.32
C HIS A 112 10.40 -0.58 2.54
N ALA A 113 10.77 0.67 2.81
CA ALA A 113 11.91 1.31 2.19
C ALA A 113 13.24 0.61 2.59
N ILE A 114 13.40 0.22 3.87
CA ILE A 114 14.57 -0.55 4.35
C ILE A 114 14.71 -1.87 3.60
N ILE A 115 13.64 -2.67 3.51
CA ILE A 115 13.71 -4.00 2.88
C ILE A 115 13.91 -3.92 1.36
N ASN A 116 13.48 -2.83 0.71
CA ASN A 116 13.79 -2.58 -0.70
C ASN A 116 15.18 -1.94 -0.91
N GLY A 117 15.86 -1.54 0.18
CA GLY A 117 17.15 -0.86 0.15
C GLY A 117 17.07 0.63 -0.19
N TRP A 118 15.88 1.22 -0.19
CA TRP A 118 15.65 2.63 -0.46
C TRP A 118 15.94 3.53 0.74
N GLU A 119 15.96 2.95 1.94
CA GLU A 119 16.23 3.63 3.20
C GLU A 119 17.45 3.00 3.88
N ARG A 120 18.24 3.84 4.56
CA ARG A 120 19.45 3.48 5.31
C ARG A 120 19.55 4.09 6.70
N ALA A 121 18.70 5.05 7.05
CA ALA A 121 18.59 5.58 8.41
C ALA A 121 18.37 4.43 9.41
N ALA A 122 18.97 4.55 10.60
CA ALA A 122 18.88 3.53 11.63
C ALA A 122 17.53 3.54 12.35
N THR A 123 16.94 4.73 12.50
CA THR A 123 15.65 4.94 13.13
C THR A 123 14.66 5.63 12.19
N PHE A 124 13.37 5.47 12.47
CA PHE A 124 12.32 6.20 11.74
C PHE A 124 12.41 7.71 11.97
N GLU A 125 12.80 8.14 13.19
CA GLU A 125 13.01 9.55 13.52
C GLU A 125 14.13 10.19 12.69
N GLU A 126 15.26 9.48 12.53
CA GLU A 126 16.34 9.91 11.64
C GLU A 126 15.85 10.01 10.18
N ALA A 127 15.13 8.99 9.70
CA ALA A 127 14.56 8.97 8.36
C ALA A 127 13.59 10.14 8.10
N TRP A 128 12.77 10.47 9.11
CA TRP A 128 11.82 11.58 9.07
C TRP A 128 12.53 12.93 8.99
N ASN A 129 13.58 13.12 9.79
CA ASN A 129 14.36 14.36 9.84
C ASN A 129 15.19 14.58 8.55
N LEU A 130 15.49 13.52 7.79
CA LEU A 130 16.18 13.62 6.50
C LEU A 130 15.27 14.10 5.35
N GLN A 131 13.95 14.13 5.51
CA GLN A 131 13.02 14.48 4.42
C GLN A 131 13.33 15.83 3.72
N PRO A 132 13.62 16.94 4.44
CA PRO A 132 13.94 18.22 3.80
C PRO A 132 15.22 18.17 2.97
N ALA A 133 16.26 17.48 3.45
CA ALA A 133 17.51 17.28 2.72
C ALA A 133 17.29 16.43 1.46
N ARG A 134 16.52 15.34 1.59
CA ARG A 134 16.16 14.46 0.46
C ARG A 134 15.31 15.16 -0.59
N LYS A 135 14.47 16.11 -0.19
CA LYS A 135 13.71 16.95 -1.13
C LYS A 135 14.64 17.81 -2.00
N ARG A 136 15.83 18.17 -1.52
CA ARG A 136 16.88 18.87 -2.27
C ARG A 136 17.81 17.93 -3.05
N GLY A 137 17.57 16.62 -3.00
CA GLY A 137 18.42 15.60 -3.64
C GLY A 137 19.64 15.17 -2.80
N GLU A 138 19.75 15.63 -1.56
CA GLU A 138 20.82 15.27 -0.64
C GLU A 138 20.47 13.97 0.11
N HIS A 139 21.47 13.20 0.55
CA HIS A 139 21.27 12.00 1.38
C HIS A 139 20.28 10.96 0.81
N ILE A 140 20.19 10.86 -0.53
CA ILE A 140 19.40 9.84 -1.23
C ILE A 140 20.20 8.53 -1.26
N PRO A 141 19.68 7.43 -0.70
CA PRO A 141 20.36 6.14 -0.79
C PRO A 141 20.51 5.69 -2.26
N PRO A 142 21.65 5.08 -2.65
CA PRO A 142 21.94 4.77 -4.06
C PRO A 142 20.90 3.88 -4.77
N ARG A 143 20.16 3.06 -4.03
CA ARG A 143 19.13 2.15 -4.56
C ARG A 143 17.74 2.80 -4.65
N CYS A 144 17.58 4.04 -4.19
CA CYS A 144 16.34 4.78 -4.28
C CYS A 144 16.33 5.57 -5.60
N SER A 145 15.60 5.07 -6.60
CA SER A 145 15.46 5.71 -7.91
C SER A 145 14.45 6.86 -7.93
N SER A 146 13.64 7.02 -6.87
CA SER A 146 12.56 8.00 -6.81
C SER A 146 12.50 8.62 -5.41
N PRO A 147 13.18 9.75 -5.16
CA PRO A 147 13.25 10.41 -3.85
C PRO A 147 11.89 10.74 -3.21
N ILE A 148 10.83 10.89 -4.02
CA ILE A 148 9.48 11.17 -3.55
C ILE A 148 8.96 10.10 -2.58
N VAL A 149 9.38 8.84 -2.75
CA VAL A 149 8.95 7.74 -1.86
C VAL A 149 9.54 7.86 -0.46
N LEU A 150 10.59 8.67 -0.27
CA LEU A 150 11.20 8.95 1.03
C LEU A 150 10.61 10.20 1.70
N GLN A 151 9.59 10.82 1.10
CA GLN A 151 8.82 11.92 1.68
C GLN A 151 7.61 11.36 2.43
N TYR A 152 7.87 10.73 3.59
CA TYR A 152 6.88 10.08 4.45
C TYR A 152 5.65 10.94 4.78
N LYS A 153 5.85 12.23 5.12
CA LYS A 153 4.73 13.15 5.38
C LYS A 153 3.81 13.22 4.19
N HIS A 154 4.36 13.59 3.02
CA HIS A 154 3.61 13.71 1.78
C HIS A 154 2.90 12.40 1.39
N LEU A 155 3.59 11.26 1.52
CA LEU A 155 3.03 9.95 1.20
C LEU A 155 1.84 9.58 2.07
N CYS A 156 1.83 10.02 3.33
CA CYS A 156 0.83 9.66 4.34
C CYS A 156 -0.15 10.81 4.65
N SER A 157 -0.13 11.91 3.90
CA SER A 157 -1.12 13.00 3.95
C SER A 157 -2.45 12.55 3.35
N ILE A 158 -3.12 11.61 4.03
CA ILE A 158 -4.32 10.94 3.52
C ILE A 158 -5.57 11.82 3.50
N GLY A 159 -5.64 12.87 4.33
CA GLY A 159 -6.81 13.74 4.38
C GLY A 159 -6.96 14.55 3.10
N SER A 160 -5.92 15.27 2.74
CA SER A 160 -5.85 16.08 1.51
C SER A 160 -5.98 15.22 0.25
N GLN A 161 -5.33 14.04 0.23
CA GLN A 161 -5.45 13.10 -0.87
C GLN A 161 -6.88 12.55 -1.02
N PHE A 162 -7.52 12.18 0.09
CA PHE A 162 -8.89 11.65 0.07
C PHE A 162 -9.93 12.73 -0.27
N GLU A 163 -9.76 13.95 0.24
CA GLU A 163 -10.62 15.08 -0.10
C GLU A 163 -10.67 15.31 -1.62
N LYS A 164 -9.52 15.21 -2.29
CA LYS A 164 -9.44 15.28 -3.75
C LYS A 164 -10.25 14.16 -4.42
N VAL A 165 -10.19 12.94 -3.91
CA VAL A 165 -10.99 11.82 -4.44
C VAL A 165 -12.47 12.13 -4.31
N CYS A 166 -12.93 12.62 -3.15
CA CYS A 166 -14.33 12.99 -2.93
C CYS A 166 -14.82 14.13 -3.84
N LYS A 167 -13.93 15.02 -4.27
CA LYS A 167 -14.24 16.10 -5.23
C LYS A 167 -14.40 15.60 -6.66
N LEU A 168 -13.73 14.50 -7.03
CA LEU A 168 -13.67 14.01 -8.41
C LEU A 168 -14.55 12.79 -8.66
N VAL A 169 -14.82 11.97 -7.65
CA VAL A 169 -15.54 10.69 -7.79
C VAL A 169 -16.85 10.76 -7.04
N SER A 170 -17.94 10.38 -7.70
CA SER A 170 -19.27 10.28 -7.08
C SER A 170 -19.29 9.21 -6.00
N ARG A 171 -20.11 9.41 -4.96
CA ARG A 171 -20.20 8.50 -3.82
C ARG A 171 -20.63 7.07 -4.21
N GLU A 172 -21.42 6.93 -5.27
CA GLU A 172 -21.85 5.63 -5.82
C GLU A 172 -20.69 4.83 -6.45
N ASN A 173 -19.64 5.52 -6.91
CA ASN A 173 -18.48 4.93 -7.55
C ASN A 173 -17.25 4.88 -6.62
N LEU A 174 -17.39 5.29 -5.35
CA LEU A 174 -16.31 5.31 -4.38
C LEU A 174 -16.67 4.48 -3.15
N HIS A 175 -15.92 3.39 -2.94
CA HIS A 175 -15.96 2.63 -1.70
C HIS A 175 -14.70 2.90 -0.87
N THR A 176 -14.90 3.04 0.44
CA THR A 176 -13.82 3.36 1.38
C THR A 176 -13.82 2.36 2.52
N ILE A 177 -12.65 1.78 2.80
CA ILE A 177 -12.46 0.82 3.88
C ILE A 177 -11.48 1.39 4.89
N VAL A 178 -11.88 1.50 6.14
CA VAL A 178 -10.97 1.82 7.23
C VAL A 178 -10.34 0.52 7.73
N PHE A 179 -9.01 0.48 7.78
CA PHE A 179 -8.26 -0.72 8.15
C PHE A 179 -8.65 -1.29 9.52
N ASP A 180 -8.94 -0.40 10.48
CA ASP A 180 -9.32 -0.80 11.84
C ASP A 180 -10.68 -1.53 11.85
N ASP A 181 -11.63 -1.09 11.03
CA ASP A 181 -12.94 -1.76 10.87
C ASP A 181 -12.78 -3.13 10.22
N PHE A 182 -11.89 -3.25 9.23
CA PHE A 182 -11.59 -4.54 8.61
C PHE A 182 -10.94 -5.51 9.59
N VAL A 183 -10.08 -5.02 10.49
CA VAL A 183 -9.49 -5.86 11.54
C VAL A 183 -10.55 -6.30 12.55
N ALA A 184 -11.49 -5.42 12.90
CA ALA A 184 -12.56 -5.72 13.85
C ALA A 184 -13.58 -6.71 13.28
N ASP A 185 -13.99 -6.54 12.02
CA ASP A 185 -15.01 -7.38 11.37
C ASP A 185 -14.70 -7.57 9.85
N PRO A 186 -13.79 -8.49 9.52
CA PRO A 186 -13.40 -8.74 8.13
C PRO A 186 -14.56 -9.16 7.24
N SER A 187 -15.46 -10.00 7.76
CA SER A 187 -16.55 -10.60 6.98
C SER A 187 -17.57 -9.55 6.56
N ARG A 188 -17.98 -8.65 7.48
CA ARG A 188 -18.88 -7.55 7.15
C ARG A 188 -18.28 -6.63 6.10
N ILE A 189 -17.04 -6.20 6.29
CA ILE A 189 -16.35 -5.30 5.35
C ILE A 189 -16.22 -5.95 3.96
N TRP A 190 -15.96 -7.26 3.92
CA TRP A 190 -15.87 -7.99 2.65
C TRP A 190 -17.22 -8.10 1.95
N MET A 191 -18.32 -8.34 2.67
CA MET A 191 -19.68 -8.31 2.11
C MET A 191 -20.03 -6.94 1.55
N GLU A 192 -19.77 -5.86 2.29
CA GLU A 192 -20.01 -4.49 1.84
C GLU A 192 -19.23 -4.15 0.56
N LEU A 193 -18.00 -4.65 0.44
CA LEU A 193 -17.22 -4.49 -0.79
C LEU A 193 -17.82 -5.28 -1.95
N GLN A 194 -18.29 -6.52 -1.73
CA GLN A 194 -18.93 -7.33 -2.77
C GLN A 194 -20.23 -6.68 -3.26
N ASP A 195 -21.04 -6.13 -2.35
CA ASP A 195 -22.24 -5.35 -2.67
C ASP A 195 -21.91 -4.13 -3.52
N PHE A 196 -20.92 -3.35 -3.09
CA PHE A 196 -20.46 -2.20 -3.86
C PHE A 196 -20.00 -2.60 -5.25
N LEU A 197 -19.30 -3.72 -5.39
CA LEU A 197 -18.84 -4.23 -6.67
C LEU A 197 -19.97 -4.83 -7.52
N GLY A 198 -21.08 -5.29 -6.92
CA GLY A 198 -22.15 -5.99 -7.63
C GLY A 198 -21.74 -7.40 -8.04
N VAL A 199 -20.90 -8.05 -7.23
CA VAL A 199 -20.51 -9.45 -7.37
C VAL A 199 -21.24 -10.30 -6.34
N ASP A 200 -21.40 -11.58 -6.64
CA ASP A 200 -22.08 -12.53 -5.75
C ASP A 200 -21.22 -12.76 -4.49
N TYR A 201 -21.82 -13.12 -3.36
CA TYR A 201 -21.04 -13.38 -2.14
C TYR A 201 -20.28 -14.71 -2.22
N ASP A 202 -18.97 -14.67 -1.96
CA ASP A 202 -18.13 -15.88 -1.86
C ASP A 202 -18.17 -16.56 -0.48
N PHE A 203 -18.90 -15.97 0.49
CA PHE A 203 -19.03 -16.42 1.88
C PHE A 203 -17.68 -16.76 2.54
N ARG A 204 -16.62 -16.04 2.17
CA ARG A 204 -15.28 -16.26 2.71
C ARG A 204 -15.26 -16.00 4.22
N GLU A 205 -14.82 -17.02 4.96
CA GLU A 205 -14.63 -16.92 6.41
C GLU A 205 -13.18 -16.57 6.79
N LYS A 206 -12.22 -16.82 5.90
CA LYS A 206 -10.79 -16.70 6.20
C LYS A 206 -10.13 -15.55 5.46
N PHE A 207 -9.58 -14.63 6.24
CA PHE A 207 -8.79 -13.50 5.78
C PHE A 207 -7.35 -13.62 6.30
N PRO A 208 -6.53 -14.51 5.71
CA PRO A 208 -5.20 -14.80 6.22
C PRO A 208 -4.35 -13.53 6.22
N LYS A 209 -3.79 -13.19 7.38
CA LYS A 209 -2.92 -12.03 7.53
C LYS A 209 -1.70 -12.14 6.62
N MET A 210 -1.61 -11.28 5.62
CA MET A 210 -0.45 -11.20 4.75
C MET A 210 0.71 -10.44 5.39
N ASN A 211 1.77 -11.20 5.68
CA ASN A 211 3.13 -10.79 6.04
C ASN A 211 3.34 -10.06 7.38
N LYS A 212 4.22 -10.63 8.21
CA LYS A 212 4.88 -9.92 9.31
C LYS A 212 6.00 -9.03 8.74
N ARG A 213 6.18 -7.83 9.30
CA ARG A 213 7.26 -6.89 8.94
C ARG A 213 8.62 -7.58 9.04
N LYS A 214 9.48 -7.41 8.04
CA LYS A 214 10.85 -7.97 7.99
C LYS A 214 11.87 -6.88 7.70
N VAL A 215 13.07 -7.05 8.22
CA VAL A 215 14.25 -6.22 7.95
C VAL A 215 15.43 -7.11 7.57
N TYR A 216 16.44 -6.54 6.91
CA TYR A 216 17.70 -7.23 6.70
C TYR A 216 18.46 -7.42 8.03
N ARG A 217 19.15 -8.55 8.17
CA ARG A 217 20.06 -8.80 9.30
C ARG A 217 21.30 -7.91 9.23
N SER A 218 21.77 -7.65 8.01
CA SER A 218 22.89 -6.76 7.71
C SER A 218 22.64 -6.08 6.36
N LEU A 219 22.69 -4.74 6.35
CA LEU A 219 22.54 -3.96 5.13
C LEU A 219 23.72 -4.19 4.17
N PHE A 220 24.93 -4.40 4.70
CA PHE A 220 26.11 -4.73 3.90
C PHE A 220 25.92 -6.00 3.07
N TRP A 221 25.50 -7.11 3.70
CA TRP A 221 25.25 -8.36 2.98
C TRP A 221 24.07 -8.26 2.02
N ALA A 222 23.05 -7.48 2.38
CA ALA A 222 21.92 -7.22 1.49
C ALA A 222 22.36 -6.49 0.21
N ASP A 223 23.26 -5.51 0.33
CA ASP A 223 23.79 -4.77 -0.81
C ASP A 223 24.76 -5.60 -1.63
N LEU A 224 25.64 -6.39 -0.99
CA LEU A 224 26.54 -7.31 -1.68
C LEU A 224 25.77 -8.35 -2.50
N MET A 225 24.69 -8.90 -1.95
CA MET A 225 23.87 -9.92 -2.61
C MET A 225 22.89 -9.35 -3.64
N TRP A 226 22.64 -8.03 -3.64
CA TRP A 226 21.61 -7.44 -4.48
C TRP A 226 21.85 -7.62 -5.99
N PRO A 227 23.05 -7.36 -6.57
CA PRO A 227 23.29 -7.55 -8.00
C PRO A 227 23.09 -9.01 -8.43
N LEU A 228 23.55 -9.95 -7.59
CA LEU A 228 23.37 -11.38 -7.81
C LEU A 228 21.89 -11.77 -7.78
N MET A 229 21.15 -11.35 -6.74
CA MET A 229 19.71 -11.63 -6.62
C MET A 229 18.90 -11.01 -7.76
N ARG A 230 19.26 -9.79 -8.20
CA ARG A 230 18.63 -9.13 -9.34
C ARG A 230 18.82 -9.94 -10.62
N THR A 231 20.02 -10.43 -10.87
CA THR A 231 20.33 -11.29 -12.02
C THR A 231 19.62 -12.64 -11.93
N MET A 232 19.65 -13.30 -10.77
CA MET A 232 18.91 -14.55 -10.57
C MET A 232 17.40 -14.39 -10.80
N ARG A 233 16.83 -13.22 -10.46
CA ARG A 233 15.40 -12.95 -10.62
C ARG A 233 14.95 -12.95 -12.08
N THR A 234 15.83 -12.61 -13.04
CA THR A 234 15.50 -12.70 -14.48
C THR A 234 15.32 -14.14 -14.95
N TYR A 235 15.90 -15.11 -14.23
CA TYR A 235 15.82 -16.54 -14.51
C TYR A 235 14.90 -17.30 -13.53
N ALA A 236 14.10 -16.59 -12.74
CA ALA A 236 13.24 -17.18 -11.70
C ALA A 236 12.03 -17.97 -12.25
N THR A 237 11.90 -18.11 -13.57
CA THR A 237 11.05 -19.12 -14.21
C THR A 237 11.55 -20.53 -13.88
N ASN A 238 12.86 -20.70 -13.63
CA ASN A 238 13.43 -21.94 -13.13
C ASN A 238 13.13 -22.13 -11.63
N LYS A 239 12.50 -23.27 -11.31
CA LYS A 239 12.09 -23.63 -9.95
C LYS A 239 13.25 -23.67 -8.94
N LEU A 240 14.43 -24.15 -9.34
CA LEU A 240 15.63 -24.21 -8.47
C LEU A 240 16.14 -22.81 -8.12
N ILE A 241 16.25 -21.93 -9.12
CA ILE A 241 16.68 -20.54 -8.93
C ILE A 241 15.67 -19.80 -8.04
N ARG A 242 14.38 -20.03 -8.25
CA ARG A 242 13.31 -19.48 -7.40
C ARG A 242 13.44 -19.94 -5.95
N TYR A 243 13.68 -21.22 -5.69
CA TYR A 243 13.88 -21.71 -4.32
C TYR A 243 15.15 -21.17 -3.68
N ALA A 244 16.26 -21.07 -4.43
CA ALA A 244 17.49 -20.46 -3.97
C ALA A 244 17.26 -19.00 -3.57
N LEU A 245 16.59 -18.21 -4.40
CA LEU A 245 16.20 -16.82 -4.11
C LEU A 245 15.36 -16.71 -2.82
N ILE A 246 14.36 -17.59 -2.65
CA ILE A 246 13.53 -17.62 -1.44
C ILE A 246 14.37 -17.98 -0.21
N GLY A 247 15.27 -18.96 -0.33
CA GLY A 247 16.18 -19.39 0.73
C GLY A 247 17.14 -18.27 1.16
N THR A 248 17.86 -17.67 0.21
CA THR A 248 18.76 -16.53 0.45
C THR A 248 18.02 -15.37 1.10
N TYR A 249 16.83 -15.01 0.58
CA TYR A 249 16.01 -13.95 1.19
C TYR A 249 15.62 -14.26 2.64
N LYS A 250 15.25 -15.52 2.96
CA LYS A 250 14.94 -15.94 4.34
C LYS A 250 16.16 -15.83 5.26
N VAL A 251 17.35 -16.18 4.78
CA VAL A 251 18.61 -16.07 5.56
C VAL A 251 18.97 -14.61 5.82
N LEU A 252 18.87 -13.76 4.79
CA LEU A 252 19.23 -12.35 4.88
C LEU A 252 18.26 -11.53 5.74
N THR A 253 17.03 -12.01 5.99
CA THR A 253 15.99 -11.25 6.68
C THR A 253 15.66 -11.79 8.07
N LYS A 254 15.15 -10.92 8.93
CA LYS A 254 14.60 -11.23 10.26
C LYS A 254 13.30 -10.45 10.48
N PRO A 255 12.40 -10.87 11.39
CA PRO A 255 11.30 -10.03 11.82
C PRO A 255 11.81 -8.67 12.31
N SER A 256 11.11 -7.59 12.00
CA SER A 256 11.44 -6.28 12.58
C SER A 256 11.15 -6.31 14.09
N THR A 257 12.03 -5.75 14.89
CA THR A 257 11.72 -5.41 16.28
C THR A 257 10.70 -4.28 16.31
N GLU A 258 9.95 -4.16 17.41
CA GLU A 258 9.06 -3.03 17.63
C GLU A 258 9.88 -1.75 17.77
N ILE A 259 9.40 -0.64 17.19
CA ILE A 259 10.04 0.66 17.33
C ILE A 259 9.58 1.25 18.65
N SER A 260 10.54 1.62 19.50
CA SER A 260 10.32 2.64 20.51
C SER A 260 10.59 4.00 19.86
N MET A 261 9.54 4.80 19.68
CA MET A 261 9.67 6.21 19.29
C MET A 261 9.72 7.04 20.58
N SER A 262 10.51 8.10 20.60
CA SER A 262 10.50 9.03 21.74
C SER A 262 9.10 9.67 21.87
N PRO A 263 8.59 9.91 23.09
CA PRO A 263 7.31 10.60 23.28
C PRO A 263 7.27 11.96 22.57
N ASP A 264 8.40 12.68 22.56
CA ASP A 264 8.54 13.97 21.90
C ASP A 264 8.35 13.85 20.38
N PHE A 265 8.96 12.82 19.76
CA PHE A 265 8.79 12.56 18.34
C PHE A 265 7.36 12.10 18.00
N VAL A 266 6.72 11.32 18.87
CA VAL A 266 5.31 10.96 18.72
C VAL A 266 4.42 12.20 18.72
N ARG A 267 4.62 13.12 19.68
CA ARG A 267 3.88 14.39 19.73
C ARG A 267 4.13 15.24 18.48
N HIS A 268 5.37 15.28 17.99
CA HIS A 268 5.69 15.93 16.72
C HIS A 268 4.90 15.32 15.55
N LEU A 269 4.89 13.99 15.40
CA LEU A 269 4.14 13.32 14.33
C LEU A 269 2.63 13.55 14.44
N ASN A 270 2.08 13.54 15.65
CA ASN A 270 0.66 13.85 15.87
C ASN A 270 0.33 15.26 15.36
N ALA A 271 1.15 16.26 15.70
CA ALA A 271 0.97 17.63 15.22
C ALA A 271 1.10 17.73 13.68
N GLU A 272 2.04 16.99 13.08
CA GLU A 272 2.25 16.99 11.62
C GLU A 272 1.07 16.42 10.82
N PHE A 273 0.31 15.48 11.41
CA PHE A 273 -0.85 14.84 10.76
C PHE A 273 -2.21 15.31 11.29
N GLU A 274 -2.25 16.19 12.28
CA GLU A 274 -3.50 16.67 12.90
C GLU A 274 -4.47 17.22 11.85
N SER A 275 -4.00 18.14 11.01
CA SER A 275 -4.82 18.74 9.95
C SER A 275 -5.32 17.72 8.93
N GLU A 276 -4.51 16.70 8.61
CA GLU A 276 -4.88 15.64 7.67
C GLU A 276 -5.96 14.73 8.26
N VAL A 277 -5.86 14.38 9.55
CA VAL A 277 -6.87 13.58 10.25
C VAL A 277 -8.18 14.36 10.39
N SER A 278 -8.12 15.65 10.76
CA SER A 278 -9.31 16.50 10.84
C SER A 278 -10.02 16.66 9.49
N LEU A 279 -9.26 16.86 8.41
CA LEU A 279 -9.79 16.93 7.06
C LEU A 279 -10.45 15.61 6.66
N LEU A 280 -9.78 14.48 6.90
CA LEU A 280 -10.35 13.16 6.65
C LEU A 280 -11.65 12.95 7.41
N SER A 281 -11.69 13.33 8.69
CA SER A 281 -12.89 13.22 9.52
C SER A 281 -14.08 14.00 8.96
N SER A 282 -13.82 15.18 8.41
CA SER A 282 -14.83 16.00 7.76
C SER A 282 -15.34 15.36 6.46
N CYS A 283 -14.44 14.87 5.60
CA CYS A 283 -14.80 14.18 4.35
C CYS A 283 -15.62 12.90 4.60
N MET A 284 -15.21 12.11 5.60
CA MET A 284 -15.86 10.84 5.95
C MET A 284 -17.08 11.00 6.86
N LYS A 285 -17.30 12.20 7.42
CA LYS A 285 -18.29 12.45 8.48
C LYS A 285 -18.15 11.46 9.65
N ARG A 286 -16.90 11.19 10.05
CA ARG A 286 -16.54 10.22 11.09
C ARG A 286 -15.34 10.72 11.89
N ASP A 287 -15.38 10.59 13.21
CA ASP A 287 -14.26 10.97 14.05
C ASP A 287 -13.09 9.98 13.96
N PHE A 288 -11.91 10.52 13.68
CA PHE A 288 -10.63 9.81 13.66
C PHE A 288 -9.63 10.40 14.68
N SER A 289 -10.06 11.26 15.61
CA SER A 289 -9.18 11.87 16.62
C SER A 289 -8.40 10.85 17.46
N HIS A 290 -8.97 9.66 17.68
CA HIS A 290 -8.30 8.54 18.35
C HIS A 290 -7.02 8.06 17.61
N TRP A 291 -6.88 8.36 16.32
CA TRP A 291 -5.64 8.13 15.56
C TRP A 291 -4.50 9.07 15.91
N LEU A 292 -4.69 10.03 16.82
CA LEU A 292 -3.67 10.98 17.29
C LEU A 292 -3.31 10.78 18.78
N GLN A 293 -3.78 9.71 19.42
CA GLN A 293 -3.58 9.46 20.86
C GLN A 293 -2.41 8.49 21.13
N GLU A 294 -1.69 8.69 22.25
CA GLU A 294 -0.58 7.82 22.69
C GLU A 294 -1.06 6.49 23.33
N PRO A 295 -0.25 5.40 23.29
CA PRO A 295 1.08 5.31 22.70
C PRO A 295 1.09 4.49 21.40
N TYR A 296 1.76 5.02 20.37
CA TYR A 296 2.27 4.22 19.24
C TYR A 296 3.48 3.39 19.65
N GLY A 297 3.31 2.61 20.73
CA GLY A 297 4.31 1.73 21.32
C GLY A 297 3.77 0.32 21.55
N THR A 298 2.51 0.08 21.20
CA THR A 298 1.96 -1.26 21.01
C THR A 298 1.26 -1.24 19.66
N CYS A 299 1.98 -1.64 18.61
CA CYS A 299 1.24 -2.49 17.68
C CYS A 299 0.86 -3.67 18.57
N PRO A 300 -0.40 -4.02 18.81
CA PRO A 300 -0.64 -5.31 19.40
C PRO A 300 0.03 -6.29 18.44
N SER A 301 1.17 -6.85 18.86
CA SER A 301 1.32 -8.27 18.67
C SER A 301 0.02 -8.80 19.25
N LEU A 302 -0.94 -9.06 18.36
CA LEU A 302 -2.11 -9.85 18.64
C LEU A 302 -1.56 -11.22 19.04
N THR A 303 -1.01 -11.31 20.24
CA THR A 303 -1.09 -12.51 21.04
C THR A 303 -2.59 -12.66 21.23
N PRO A 304 -3.21 -13.74 20.71
CA PRO A 304 -4.56 -14.04 21.17
C PRO A 304 -4.52 -14.04 22.70
N PRO A 305 -5.60 -13.61 23.40
CA PRO A 305 -5.71 -13.91 24.82
C PRO A 305 -5.38 -15.40 24.96
N ARG A 306 -4.41 -15.72 25.82
CA ARG A 306 -4.18 -17.11 26.21
C ARG A 306 -5.53 -17.62 26.68
N VAL A 307 -6.19 -18.41 25.84
CA VAL A 307 -7.25 -19.28 26.31
C VAL A 307 -6.51 -20.21 27.26
N LEU A 308 -6.73 -19.98 28.55
CA LEU A 308 -6.49 -20.97 29.58
C LEU A 308 -7.34 -22.18 29.17
N ILE A 309 -6.68 -23.19 28.61
CA ILE A 309 -7.08 -24.58 28.77
C ILE A 309 -6.06 -25.17 29.75
#